data_AF-D5A929-F1
#
_entry.id   AF-D5A929-F1
#
_cell.length_a   1.000
_cell.length_b   1.000
_cell.length_c   1.000
_cell.angle_alpha   90.00
_cell.angle_beta   90.00
_cell.angle_gamma   90.00
#
_symmetry.space_group_name_H-M   'P 1'
#
loop_
_entity.id
_entity.type
_entity.pdbx_description
1 polymer ?
#
loop_
_entity_poly.entity_id
_entity_poly.type
_entity_poly.pdbx_seq_one_letter_code
_entity_poly.pdbx_strand_id
1 'polypeptide(L)'
;MIKPVFVPKAERDTIAERERLEAEEKALEEAMKKRLEERKVETKQILVEEIRKDEEIQKNLEAEGNGGEIDTDDEINEAEEYEAWKAREIARIKRDRDDREAMLKEKEEIEKVRNMAEDERREWERKNPKSLPQPKQKWKFMQKYFHKGAFFQTPADDHVATAGEDDIFKRDFSSPTGEDKMDKTILPKVMQVKHFGRSGRTKWTHLVAEDTTDWNNPWTYNDPLRAKYNTKMAGMNRPITKPKGSKKLKDWELK
;
A
#
# COMPACT_ATOMS: atom_id res chain seq x y z
N MET A 1 -55.20 29.19 -68.26
CA MET A 1 -55.39 30.03 -67.06
C MET A 1 -55.35 29.10 -65.86
N ILE A 2 -54.26 29.11 -65.09
CA ILE A 2 -54.02 28.17 -63.98
C ILE A 2 -54.71 28.71 -62.72
N LYS A 3 -55.48 27.88 -62.02
CA LYS A 3 -56.21 28.25 -60.81
C LYS A 3 -55.21 28.45 -59.64
N PRO A 4 -55.27 29.56 -58.90
CA PRO A 4 -54.48 29.71 -57.68
C PRO A 4 -54.97 28.74 -56.61
N VAL A 5 -54.04 27.95 -56.03
CA VAL A 5 -54.28 27.04 -54.91
C VAL A 5 -53.68 27.69 -53.65
N PHE A 6 -54.44 27.69 -52.55
CA PHE A 6 -54.02 28.31 -51.29
C PHE A 6 -52.99 27.42 -50.57
N VAL A 7 -51.80 27.96 -50.30
CA VAL A 7 -50.72 27.29 -49.53
C VAL A 7 -50.74 27.79 -48.08
N PRO A 8 -50.78 26.88 -47.07
CA PRO A 8 -50.75 27.22 -45.65
C PRO A 8 -49.52 28.04 -45.24
N LYS A 9 -49.64 28.84 -44.18
CA LYS A 9 -48.59 29.78 -43.74
C LYS A 9 -47.27 29.09 -43.36
N ALA A 10 -47.32 27.85 -42.87
CA ALA A 10 -46.14 27.06 -42.52
C ALA A 10 -45.36 26.55 -43.75
N GLU A 11 -45.98 26.53 -44.93
CA GLU A 11 -45.37 26.12 -46.21
C GLU A 11 -45.05 27.34 -47.11
N ARG A 12 -45.27 28.57 -46.60
CA ARG A 12 -44.85 29.81 -47.24
C ARG A 12 -43.51 30.25 -46.66
N ASP A 13 -42.42 29.77 -47.26
CA ASP A 13 -41.10 30.30 -46.97
C ASP A 13 -41.04 31.76 -47.43
N THR A 14 -40.87 32.67 -46.46
CA THR A 14 -40.61 34.08 -46.78
C THR A 14 -39.13 34.21 -47.18
N ILE A 15 -38.84 35.03 -48.20
CA ILE A 15 -37.48 35.23 -48.72
C ILE A 15 -36.48 35.55 -47.58
N ALA A 16 -36.94 36.26 -46.55
CA ALA A 16 -36.16 36.61 -45.36
C ALA A 16 -35.80 35.42 -44.43
N GLU A 17 -36.65 34.39 -44.29
CA GLU A 17 -36.29 33.20 -43.50
C GLU A 17 -35.28 32.31 -44.22
N ARG A 18 -35.38 32.22 -45.54
CA ARG A 18 -34.42 31.50 -46.38
C ARG A 18 -33.03 32.13 -46.32
N GLU A 19 -32.95 33.46 -46.40
CA GLU A 19 -31.70 34.20 -46.26
C GLU A 19 -31.09 34.05 -44.86
N ARG A 20 -31.91 33.98 -43.80
CA ARG A 20 -31.42 33.78 -42.42
C ARG A 20 -30.85 32.38 -42.20
N LEU A 21 -31.52 31.34 -42.72
CA LEU A 21 -31.02 29.96 -42.64
C LEU A 21 -29.75 29.78 -43.48
N GLU A 22 -29.68 30.38 -44.67
CA GLU A 22 -28.47 30.32 -45.51
C GLU A 22 -27.29 31.08 -44.88
N ALA A 23 -27.55 32.19 -44.18
CA ALA A 23 -26.52 32.90 -43.42
C ALA A 23 -26.03 32.10 -42.19
N GLU A 24 -26.92 31.39 -41.50
CA GLU A 24 -26.59 30.51 -40.37
C GLU A 24 -25.78 29.29 -40.83
N GLU A 25 -26.15 28.69 -41.97
CA GLU A 25 -25.42 27.57 -42.58
C GLU A 25 -24.00 28.00 -43.02
N LYS A 26 -23.86 29.16 -43.67
CA LYS A 26 -22.54 29.72 -44.02
C LYS A 26 -21.68 30.02 -42.79
N ALA A 27 -22.27 30.56 -41.72
CA ALA A 27 -21.55 30.83 -40.48
C ALA A 27 -21.03 29.54 -39.82
N LEU A 28 -21.81 28.45 -39.87
CA LEU A 28 -21.40 27.13 -39.38
C LEU A 28 -20.30 26.51 -40.24
N GLU A 29 -20.40 26.61 -41.57
CA GLU A 29 -19.35 26.15 -42.48
C GLU A 29 -18.02 26.90 -42.27
N GLU A 30 -18.07 28.22 -42.10
CA GLU A 30 -16.89 29.04 -41.79
C GLU A 30 -16.29 28.69 -40.42
N ALA A 31 -17.11 28.47 -39.40
CA ALA A 31 -16.64 28.05 -38.08
C ALA A 31 -16.00 26.66 -38.12
N MET A 32 -16.57 25.72 -38.87
CA MET A 32 -16.00 24.38 -39.07
C MET A 32 -14.67 24.44 -39.82
N LYS A 33 -14.55 25.31 -40.83
CA LYS A 33 -13.31 25.51 -41.57
C LYS A 33 -12.22 26.12 -40.69
N LYS A 34 -12.53 27.14 -39.88
CA LYS A 34 -11.60 27.73 -38.91
C LYS A 34 -11.11 26.70 -37.89
N ARG A 35 -12.01 25.89 -37.33
CA ARG A 35 -11.65 24.81 -36.39
C ARG A 35 -10.73 23.76 -37.02
N LEU A 36 -10.91 23.46 -38.31
CA LEU A 36 -10.05 22.53 -39.03
C LEU A 36 -8.67 23.14 -39.31
N GLU A 37 -8.60 24.44 -39.57
CA GLU A 37 -7.34 25.19 -39.73
C GLU A 37 -6.57 25.28 -38.40
N GLU A 38 -7.26 25.59 -37.29
CA GLU A 38 -6.69 25.58 -35.93
C GLU A 38 -6.11 24.22 -35.59
N ARG A 39 -6.86 23.14 -35.82
CA ARG A 39 -6.38 21.76 -35.60
C ARG A 39 -5.13 21.44 -36.44
N LYS A 40 -5.05 21.93 -37.68
CA LYS A 40 -3.84 21.75 -38.52
C LYS A 40 -2.64 22.50 -37.96
N VAL A 41 -2.84 23.70 -37.40
CA VAL A 41 -1.77 24.47 -36.75
C VAL A 41 -1.31 23.78 -35.47
N GLU A 42 -2.25 23.35 -34.61
CA GLU A 42 -1.97 22.62 -33.38
C GLU A 42 -1.16 21.34 -33.64
N THR A 43 -1.58 20.52 -34.63
CA THR A 43 -0.84 19.30 -34.97
C THR A 43 0.59 19.57 -35.44
N LYS A 44 0.83 20.65 -36.18
CA LYS A 44 2.17 21.07 -36.60
C LYS A 44 3.01 21.56 -35.42
N GLN A 45 2.41 22.30 -34.49
CA GLN A 45 3.09 22.77 -33.28
C GLN A 45 3.52 21.60 -32.41
N ILE A 46 2.63 20.63 -32.15
CA ILE A 46 2.95 19.42 -31.39
C ILE A 46 4.10 18.64 -32.05
N LEU A 47 4.08 18.49 -33.37
CA LEU A 47 5.15 17.80 -34.09
C LEU A 47 6.50 18.52 -33.95
N VAL A 48 6.52 19.84 -34.07
CA VAL A 48 7.75 20.64 -33.91
C VAL A 48 8.27 20.57 -32.48
N GLU A 49 7.39 20.61 -31.48
CA GLU A 49 7.79 20.43 -30.07
C GLU A 49 8.37 19.05 -29.81
N GLU A 50 7.80 18.00 -30.40
CA GLU A 50 8.31 16.64 -30.21
C GLU A 50 9.65 16.43 -30.91
N ILE A 51 9.83 16.94 -32.14
CA ILE A 51 11.14 16.94 -32.82
C ILE A 51 12.18 17.67 -31.97
N ARG A 52 11.84 18.81 -31.39
CA ARG A 52 12.75 19.58 -30.54
C ARG A 52 13.14 18.82 -29.26
N LYS A 53 12.19 18.12 -28.63
CA LYS A 53 12.47 17.25 -27.48
C LYS A 53 13.36 16.07 -27.88
N ASP A 54 13.08 15.43 -29.00
CA ASP A 54 13.88 14.31 -29.50
C ASP A 54 15.32 14.76 -29.83
N GLU A 55 15.49 15.94 -30.45
CA GLU A 55 16.81 16.55 -30.69
C GLU A 55 17.53 16.88 -29.38
N GLU A 56 16.82 17.36 -28.36
CA GLU A 56 17.40 17.64 -27.04
C GLU A 56 17.80 16.35 -26.31
N ILE A 57 16.98 15.30 -26.40
CA ILE A 57 17.30 13.97 -25.88
C ILE A 57 18.49 13.39 -26.62
N GLN A 58 18.54 13.50 -27.95
CA GLN A 58 19.69 13.05 -28.74
C GLN A 58 20.95 13.83 -28.40
N LYS A 59 20.87 15.15 -28.26
CA LYS A 59 22.01 15.98 -27.88
C LYS A 59 22.51 15.67 -26.46
N ASN A 60 21.60 15.43 -25.52
CA ASN A 60 21.96 14.98 -24.17
C ASN A 60 22.56 13.57 -24.22
N LEU A 61 22.00 12.67 -25.03
CA LEU A 61 22.53 11.33 -25.23
C LEU A 61 23.87 11.34 -25.98
N GLU A 62 24.15 12.33 -26.83
CA GLU A 62 25.45 12.50 -27.50
C GLU A 62 26.48 13.18 -26.58
N ALA A 63 26.04 14.11 -25.73
CA ALA A 63 26.88 14.70 -24.68
C ALA A 63 27.22 13.67 -23.58
N GLU A 64 26.28 12.78 -23.25
CA GLU A 64 26.47 11.63 -22.36
C GLU A 64 27.04 10.40 -23.11
N GLY A 65 26.95 10.41 -24.43
CA GLY A 65 27.35 9.34 -25.36
C GLY A 65 28.59 9.70 -26.16
N ASN A 66 29.54 10.39 -25.53
CA ASN A 66 30.93 10.04 -25.74
C ASN A 66 31.07 8.58 -25.29
N GLY A 67 30.84 7.65 -26.24
CA GLY A 67 30.86 6.22 -26.01
C GLY A 67 32.12 5.84 -25.26
N GLY A 68 31.92 5.25 -24.08
CA GLY A 68 32.99 4.87 -23.17
C GLY A 68 33.92 3.84 -23.82
N GLU A 69 34.99 4.34 -24.45
CA GLU A 69 36.29 3.87 -24.03
C GLU A 69 36.34 4.18 -22.53
N ILE A 70 36.17 3.14 -21.71
CA ILE A 70 36.47 3.25 -20.29
C ILE A 70 37.95 3.60 -20.30
N ASP A 71 38.26 4.88 -20.06
CA ASP A 71 39.61 5.35 -19.94
C ASP A 71 40.19 4.66 -18.70
N THR A 72 40.91 3.57 -18.93
CA THR A 72 41.62 2.81 -17.90
C THR A 72 43.04 3.35 -17.69
N ASP A 73 43.33 4.56 -18.18
CA ASP A 73 44.61 5.21 -17.96
C ASP A 73 44.68 5.83 -16.56
N ASP A 74 44.94 4.96 -15.58
CA ASP A 74 45.15 5.28 -14.16
C ASP A 74 46.32 6.28 -13.95
N GLU A 75 47.13 6.59 -14.98
CA GLU A 75 48.31 7.47 -14.89
C GLU A 75 47.96 8.97 -14.96
N ILE A 76 46.78 9.36 -15.47
CA ILE A 76 46.42 10.77 -15.65
C ILE A 76 46.03 11.43 -14.31
N ASN A 77 45.42 10.66 -13.39
CA ASN A 77 44.89 11.14 -12.10
C ASN A 77 45.34 10.28 -10.90
N GLU A 78 46.57 9.77 -10.92
CA GLU A 78 47.14 8.85 -9.90
C GLU A 78 46.90 9.31 -8.45
N ALA A 79 46.99 10.62 -8.18
CA ALA A 79 46.77 11.18 -6.84
C ALA A 79 45.32 11.05 -6.36
N GLU A 80 44.34 11.26 -7.23
CA GLU A 80 42.91 11.15 -6.87
C GLU A 80 42.50 9.69 -6.72
N GLU A 81 43.01 8.81 -7.59
CA GLU A 81 42.76 7.38 -7.52
C GLU A 81 43.40 6.73 -6.29
N TYR A 82 44.60 7.18 -5.91
CA TYR A 82 45.25 6.75 -4.68
C TYR A 82 44.45 7.16 -3.43
N GLU A 83 43.94 8.39 -3.38
CA GLU A 83 43.05 8.83 -2.29
C GLU A 83 41.70 8.08 -2.32
N ALA A 84 41.14 7.77 -3.49
CA ALA A 84 39.93 6.97 -3.62
C ALA A 84 40.16 5.50 -3.18
N TRP A 85 41.30 4.92 -3.52
CA TRP A 85 41.73 3.60 -3.03
C TRP A 85 41.89 3.61 -1.51
N LYS A 86 42.58 4.61 -0.96
CA LYS A 86 42.77 4.80 0.47
C LYS A 86 41.43 5.01 1.18
N ALA A 87 40.49 5.76 0.60
CA ALA A 87 39.14 5.92 1.15
C ALA A 87 38.38 4.59 1.17
N ARG A 88 38.47 3.77 0.12
CA ARG A 88 37.88 2.42 0.08
C ARG A 88 38.52 1.51 1.14
N GLU A 89 39.83 1.58 1.31
CA GLU A 89 40.56 0.78 2.29
C GLU A 89 40.25 1.21 3.73
N ILE A 90 40.22 2.52 4.00
CA ILE A 90 39.77 3.07 5.28
C ILE A 90 38.31 2.66 5.56
N ALA A 91 37.44 2.67 4.55
CA ALA A 91 36.06 2.22 4.71
C ALA A 91 35.95 0.73 5.03
N ARG A 92 36.85 -0.12 4.49
CA ARG A 92 36.93 -1.55 4.86
C ARG A 92 37.37 -1.73 6.31
N ILE A 93 38.48 -1.10 6.69
CA ILE A 93 39.00 -1.16 8.07
C ILE A 93 37.96 -0.63 9.05
N LYS A 94 37.28 0.47 8.69
CA LYS A 94 36.20 1.04 9.50
C LYS A 94 35.04 0.07 9.65
N ARG A 95 34.58 -0.58 8.57
CA ARG A 95 33.50 -1.60 8.65
C ARG A 95 33.85 -2.70 9.65
N ASP A 96 35.04 -3.31 9.50
CA ASP A 96 35.47 -4.41 10.38
C ASP A 96 35.59 -3.96 11.85
N ARG A 97 35.95 -2.70 12.09
CA ARG A 97 36.02 -2.10 13.43
C ARG A 97 34.63 -1.82 13.99
N ASP A 98 33.78 -1.14 13.23
CA ASP A 98 32.40 -0.80 13.59
C ASP A 98 31.61 -2.08 13.90
N ASP A 99 31.82 -3.17 13.16
CA ASP A 99 31.17 -4.46 13.39
C ASP A 99 31.59 -5.08 14.74
N ARG A 100 32.88 -5.03 15.08
CA ARG A 100 33.37 -5.48 16.40
C ARG A 100 32.82 -4.62 17.54
N GLU A 101 32.81 -3.30 17.35
CA GLU A 101 32.29 -2.35 18.33
C GLU A 101 30.78 -2.52 18.52
N ALA A 102 30.01 -2.77 17.46
CA ALA A 102 28.58 -3.06 17.51
C ALA A 102 28.28 -4.32 18.32
N MET A 103 28.99 -5.43 18.04
CA MET A 103 28.84 -6.67 18.78
C MET A 103 29.20 -6.53 20.28
N LEU A 104 30.20 -5.70 20.61
CA LEU A 104 30.53 -5.41 22.00
C LEU A 104 29.45 -4.54 22.66
N LYS A 105 29.00 -3.50 21.97
CA LYS A 105 27.94 -2.61 22.45
C LYS A 105 26.63 -3.34 22.71
N GLU A 106 26.22 -4.25 21.82
CA GLU A 106 25.03 -5.09 22.04
C GLU A 106 25.18 -5.96 23.29
N LYS A 107 26.35 -6.58 23.49
CA LYS A 107 26.63 -7.35 24.71
C LYS A 107 26.60 -6.49 25.96
N GLU A 108 27.21 -5.30 25.92
CA GLU A 108 27.19 -4.33 27.03
C GLU A 108 25.77 -3.84 27.32
N GLU A 109 24.93 -3.62 26.31
CA GLU A 109 23.53 -3.25 26.48
C GLU A 109 22.72 -4.38 27.13
N ILE A 110 22.93 -5.63 26.70
CA ILE A 110 22.31 -6.81 27.29
C ILE A 110 22.73 -6.97 28.75
N GLU A 111 24.03 -6.86 29.05
CA GLU A 111 24.56 -6.93 30.41
C GLU A 111 24.05 -5.78 31.29
N LYS A 112 23.99 -4.56 30.76
CA LYS A 112 23.39 -3.41 31.45
C LYS A 112 21.93 -3.68 31.80
N VAL A 113 21.14 -4.18 30.86
CA VAL A 113 19.72 -4.53 31.09
C VAL A 113 19.56 -5.69 32.09
N ARG A 114 20.52 -6.61 32.11
CA ARG A 114 20.55 -7.72 33.06
C ARG A 114 20.94 -7.28 34.48
N ASN A 115 21.82 -6.29 34.61
CA ASN A 115 22.29 -5.76 35.89
C ASN A 115 21.39 -4.65 36.46
N MET A 116 20.52 -4.02 35.66
CA MET A 116 19.53 -3.04 36.12
C MET A 116 18.50 -3.66 37.07
N ALA A 117 18.11 -2.90 38.11
CA ALA A 117 17.00 -3.29 38.99
C ALA A 117 15.65 -3.24 38.25
N GLU A 118 14.65 -3.97 38.75
CA GLU A 118 13.32 -4.08 38.11
C GLU A 118 12.63 -2.72 37.92
N ASP A 119 12.80 -1.81 38.88
CA ASP A 119 12.21 -0.46 38.82
C ASP A 119 12.92 0.42 37.79
N GLU A 120 14.25 0.35 37.72
CA GLU A 120 15.05 1.05 36.71
C GLU A 120 14.76 0.51 35.30
N ARG A 121 14.56 -0.81 35.16
CA ARG A 121 14.15 -1.44 33.89
C ARG A 121 12.79 -0.90 33.43
N ARG A 122 11.82 -0.77 34.34
CA ARG A 122 10.50 -0.24 34.01
C ARG A 122 10.55 1.22 33.55
N GLU A 123 11.43 2.03 34.14
CA GLU A 123 11.66 3.41 33.67
C GLU A 123 12.40 3.45 32.33
N TRP A 124 13.37 2.56 32.14
CA TRP A 124 14.10 2.43 30.87
C TRP A 124 13.18 2.02 29.73
N GLU A 125 12.28 1.05 29.94
CA GLU A 125 11.26 0.64 28.95
C GLU A 125 10.24 1.76 28.67
N ARG A 126 9.94 2.59 29.67
CA ARG A 126 9.08 3.78 29.48
C ARG A 126 9.77 4.85 28.64
N LYS A 127 11.08 5.05 28.85
CA LYS A 127 11.90 6.01 28.09
C LYS A 127 12.24 5.50 26.68
N ASN A 128 12.39 4.18 26.53
CA ASN A 128 12.69 3.50 25.27
C ASN A 128 11.53 2.58 24.87
N PRO A 129 10.38 3.14 24.44
CA PRO A 129 9.26 2.33 24.02
C PRO A 129 9.66 1.49 22.79
N LYS A 130 9.37 0.19 22.83
CA LYS A 130 9.50 -0.68 21.66
C LYS A 130 8.62 -0.14 20.53
N SER A 131 9.12 -0.17 19.30
CA SER A 131 8.32 0.19 18.14
C SER A 131 7.04 -0.63 18.12
N LEU A 132 5.89 0.05 18.04
CA LEU A 132 4.61 -0.63 18.04
C LEU A 132 4.47 -1.41 16.72
N PRO A 133 3.98 -2.66 16.77
CA PRO A 133 3.68 -3.38 15.54
C PRO A 133 2.62 -2.61 14.77
N GLN A 134 2.77 -2.59 13.44
CA GLN A 134 1.80 -1.95 12.56
C GLN A 134 0.40 -2.54 12.78
N PRO A 135 -0.65 -1.70 12.78
CA PRO A 135 -2.01 -2.16 13.01
C PRO A 135 -2.41 -3.17 11.91
N LYS A 136 -2.70 -4.41 12.32
CA LYS A 136 -3.17 -5.44 11.39
C LYS A 136 -4.57 -5.08 10.89
N GLN A 137 -4.78 -5.11 9.58
CA GLN A 137 -6.12 -4.91 9.03
C GLN A 137 -7.05 -6.05 9.44
N LYS A 138 -8.33 -5.72 9.62
CA LYS A 138 -9.36 -6.69 9.96
C LYS A 138 -9.78 -7.46 8.70
N TRP A 139 -9.62 -8.77 8.74
CA TRP A 139 -9.99 -9.64 7.61
C TRP A 139 -11.51 -9.80 7.50
N LYS A 140 -11.97 -10.06 6.27
CA LYS A 140 -13.36 -10.40 5.99
C LYS A 140 -13.71 -11.81 6.47
N PHE A 141 -15.00 -12.06 6.67
CA PHE A 141 -15.50 -13.37 7.08
C PHE A 141 -15.12 -14.45 6.05
N MET A 142 -14.46 -15.52 6.51
CA MET A 142 -13.93 -16.61 5.68
C MET A 142 -12.93 -16.19 4.58
N GLN A 143 -12.21 -15.10 4.77
CA GLN A 143 -11.08 -14.73 3.92
C GLN A 143 -9.93 -15.73 4.09
N LYS A 144 -9.28 -16.10 2.98
CA LYS A 144 -8.11 -16.97 2.97
C LYS A 144 -6.89 -16.20 3.50
N TYR A 145 -6.19 -16.81 4.46
CA TYR A 145 -4.89 -16.35 4.89
C TYR A 145 -3.81 -16.72 3.87
N PHE A 146 -2.99 -15.74 3.49
CA PHE A 146 -1.75 -15.95 2.78
C PHE A 146 -0.58 -15.74 3.74
N HIS A 147 0.15 -16.82 4.00
CA HIS A 147 1.38 -16.77 4.79
C HIS A 147 2.49 -16.17 3.93
N LYS A 148 3.16 -15.10 4.40
CA LYS A 148 4.20 -14.40 3.63
C LYS A 148 5.49 -15.23 3.42
N GLY A 149 5.64 -16.31 4.18
CA GLY A 149 6.86 -17.11 4.24
C GLY A 149 7.69 -16.74 5.47
N ALA A 150 8.71 -17.54 5.77
CA ALA A 150 9.66 -17.27 6.86
C ALA A 150 10.96 -16.61 6.36
N PHE A 151 11.25 -16.74 5.07
CA PHE A 151 12.49 -16.27 4.45
C PHE A 151 12.33 -14.85 3.91
N PHE A 152 13.40 -14.04 3.97
CA PHE A 152 13.50 -12.71 3.38
C PHE A 152 12.46 -11.68 3.90
N GLN A 153 11.79 -11.96 5.02
CA GLN A 153 10.82 -11.04 5.63
C GLN A 153 11.48 -10.04 6.58
N THR A 154 12.65 -10.38 7.11
CA THR A 154 13.45 -9.53 7.98
C THR A 154 14.73 -9.17 7.24
N PRO A 155 15.35 -8.01 7.54
CA PRO A 155 16.73 -7.79 7.15
C PRO A 155 17.56 -8.99 7.63
N ALA A 156 18.51 -9.41 6.81
CA ALA A 156 19.47 -10.42 7.25
C ALA A 156 20.21 -9.89 8.49
N ASP A 157 20.39 -10.73 9.50
CA ASP A 157 21.31 -10.44 10.63
C ASP A 157 22.77 -10.40 10.16
N ASP A 158 23.03 -10.67 8.88
CA ASP A 158 24.36 -10.65 8.28
C ASP A 158 24.71 -9.23 7.80
N HIS A 159 25.84 -8.71 8.29
CA HIS A 159 26.33 -7.35 8.06
C HIS A 159 26.59 -7.01 6.58
N VAL A 160 26.70 -8.04 5.73
CA VAL A 160 26.94 -7.88 4.29
C VAL A 160 25.68 -7.46 3.53
N ALA A 161 24.50 -7.46 4.17
CA ALA A 161 23.22 -7.11 3.56
C ALA A 161 22.99 -7.85 2.22
N THR A 162 23.45 -9.11 2.14
CA THR A 162 23.41 -9.93 0.92
C THR A 162 22.00 -10.10 0.36
N ALA A 163 21.00 -10.00 1.24
CA ALA A 163 19.60 -9.84 0.88
C ALA A 163 19.08 -8.54 1.51
N GLY A 164 18.88 -7.52 0.68
CA GLY A 164 18.19 -6.30 1.08
C GLY A 164 16.73 -6.56 1.44
N GLU A 165 16.18 -5.72 2.31
CA GLU A 165 14.75 -5.73 2.58
C GLU A 165 14.03 -5.16 1.35
N ASP A 166 13.57 -6.02 0.46
CA ASP A 166 12.77 -5.57 -0.68
C ASP A 166 11.45 -4.98 -0.16
N ASP A 167 11.13 -3.77 -0.62
CA ASP A 167 9.88 -3.08 -0.27
C ASP A 167 8.62 -3.89 -0.65
N ILE A 168 8.78 -4.90 -1.50
CA ILE A 168 7.75 -5.87 -1.85
C ILE A 168 7.23 -6.61 -0.60
N PHE A 169 8.09 -6.95 0.36
CA PHE A 169 7.71 -7.71 1.57
C PHE A 169 7.05 -6.84 2.64
N LYS A 170 7.24 -5.52 2.58
CA LYS A 170 6.53 -4.54 3.44
C LYS A 170 5.09 -4.30 3.01
N ARG A 171 4.69 -4.76 1.83
CA ARG A 171 3.33 -4.59 1.32
C ARG A 171 2.30 -5.23 2.25
N ASP A 172 1.06 -4.78 2.11
CA ASP A 172 -0.06 -5.36 2.81
C ASP A 172 -0.58 -6.61 2.09
N PHE A 173 -0.35 -7.78 2.70
CA PHE A 173 -0.83 -9.08 2.21
C PHE A 173 -2.15 -9.51 2.87
N SER A 174 -2.77 -8.64 3.67
CA SER A 174 -4.05 -8.92 4.33
C SER A 174 -5.27 -8.53 3.50
N SER A 175 -5.06 -8.04 2.28
CA SER A 175 -6.15 -7.64 1.38
C SER A 175 -6.94 -8.87 0.85
N PRO A 176 -8.27 -8.75 0.67
CA PRO A 176 -9.08 -9.84 0.12
C PRO A 176 -8.78 -10.08 -1.37
N THR A 177 -8.46 -11.32 -1.72
CA THR A 177 -8.07 -11.72 -3.08
C THR A 177 -9.13 -12.61 -3.74
N GLY A 178 -9.39 -12.40 -5.03
CA GLY A 178 -10.30 -13.24 -5.83
C GLY A 178 -11.71 -13.30 -5.25
N GLU A 179 -12.14 -14.51 -4.87
CA GLU A 179 -13.47 -14.82 -4.31
C GLU A 179 -13.73 -14.13 -2.95
N ASP A 180 -12.68 -13.75 -2.21
CA ASP A 180 -12.81 -13.11 -0.89
C ASP A 180 -13.20 -11.63 -0.99
N LYS A 181 -13.29 -11.07 -2.20
CA LYS A 181 -13.80 -9.71 -2.40
C LYS A 181 -15.28 -9.60 -2.01
N MET A 182 -16.05 -10.67 -2.23
CA MET A 182 -17.49 -10.74 -1.93
C MET A 182 -17.73 -10.95 -0.43
N ASP A 183 -18.83 -10.39 0.08
CA ASP A 183 -19.23 -10.60 1.47
C ASP A 183 -19.93 -11.95 1.64
N LYS A 184 -19.21 -12.91 2.21
CA LYS A 184 -19.69 -14.29 2.45
C LYS A 184 -20.70 -14.39 3.59
N THR A 185 -20.95 -13.31 4.34
CA THR A 185 -21.98 -13.30 5.41
C THR A 185 -23.40 -13.34 4.85
N ILE A 186 -23.59 -12.88 3.61
CA ILE A 186 -24.88 -12.87 2.91
C ILE A 186 -25.29 -14.31 2.49
N LEU A 187 -24.34 -15.25 2.45
CA LEU A 187 -24.61 -16.63 2.08
C LEU A 187 -25.48 -17.34 3.13
N PRO A 188 -26.33 -18.29 2.72
CA PRO A 188 -27.05 -19.16 3.65
C PRO A 188 -26.09 -19.88 4.60
N LYS A 189 -26.51 -20.12 5.85
CA LYS A 189 -25.65 -20.69 6.91
C LYS A 189 -24.94 -21.99 6.50
N VAL A 190 -25.62 -22.82 5.70
CA VAL A 190 -25.10 -24.10 5.19
C VAL A 190 -23.90 -23.89 4.24
N MET A 191 -23.87 -22.77 3.51
CA MET A 191 -22.80 -22.37 2.59
C MET A 191 -21.72 -21.50 3.23
N GLN A 192 -21.90 -21.03 4.47
CA GLN A 192 -20.89 -20.27 5.25
C GLN A 192 -19.78 -21.19 5.77
N VAL A 193 -19.18 -21.96 4.87
CA VAL A 193 -18.23 -23.03 5.16
C VAL A 193 -17.14 -23.04 4.11
N LYS A 194 -15.89 -23.22 4.53
CA LYS A 194 -14.76 -23.29 3.61
C LYS A 194 -14.89 -24.56 2.75
N HIS A 195 -14.76 -24.42 1.42
CA HIS A 195 -14.86 -25.52 0.46
C HIS A 195 -16.19 -26.29 0.49
N PHE A 196 -17.32 -25.56 0.43
CA PHE A 196 -18.65 -26.15 0.29
C PHE A 196 -18.71 -27.16 -0.86
N GLY A 197 -19.24 -28.36 -0.61
CA GLY A 197 -19.38 -29.44 -1.60
C GLY A 197 -18.19 -30.39 -1.73
N ARG A 198 -17.05 -30.18 -1.03
CA ARG A 198 -15.93 -31.14 -1.02
C ARG A 198 -16.09 -32.20 0.08
N SER A 199 -15.67 -33.43 -0.21
CA SER A 199 -15.52 -34.49 0.80
C SER A 199 -14.36 -34.16 1.76
N GLY A 200 -14.49 -34.52 3.04
CA GLY A 200 -13.48 -34.23 4.07
C GLY A 200 -13.70 -32.96 4.90
N ARG A 201 -14.94 -32.46 4.96
CA ARG A 201 -15.28 -31.30 5.79
C ARG A 201 -15.19 -31.62 7.29
N THR A 202 -14.54 -30.75 8.06
CA THR A 202 -14.54 -30.78 9.53
C THR A 202 -15.88 -30.32 10.12
N LYS A 203 -16.29 -30.91 11.25
CA LYS A 203 -17.50 -30.50 11.98
C LYS A 203 -17.40 -29.05 12.48
N TRP A 204 -16.20 -28.69 12.93
CA TRP A 204 -15.86 -27.37 13.47
C TRP A 204 -15.58 -26.37 12.34
N THR A 205 -16.11 -25.15 12.48
CA THR A 205 -16.08 -24.15 11.41
C THR A 205 -15.01 -23.07 11.61
N HIS A 206 -15.14 -22.24 12.64
CA HIS A 206 -14.19 -21.18 12.95
C HIS A 206 -14.23 -20.89 14.45
N LEU A 207 -13.08 -20.47 15.00
CA LEU A 207 -12.87 -20.34 16.44
C LEU A 207 -13.96 -19.54 17.14
N VAL A 208 -14.45 -18.46 16.52
CA VAL A 208 -15.51 -17.60 17.08
C VAL A 208 -16.85 -18.32 17.22
N ALA A 209 -17.19 -19.24 16.33
CA ALA A 209 -18.45 -20.01 16.43
C ALA A 209 -18.35 -21.14 17.46
N GLU A 210 -17.14 -21.66 17.70
CA GLU A 210 -16.89 -22.72 18.68
C GLU A 210 -16.44 -22.15 20.04
N ASP A 211 -16.27 -20.83 20.15
CA ASP A 211 -15.90 -20.15 21.39
C ASP A 211 -17.11 -20.15 22.33
N THR A 212 -17.06 -21.02 23.33
CA THR A 212 -18.09 -21.15 24.37
C THR A 212 -17.88 -20.19 25.54
N THR A 213 -16.95 -19.22 25.42
CA THR A 213 -16.70 -18.22 26.45
C THR A 213 -17.93 -17.33 26.64
N ASP A 214 -18.70 -17.63 27.69
CA ASP A 214 -19.84 -16.82 28.08
C ASP A 214 -19.41 -15.63 28.94
N TRP A 215 -19.49 -14.43 28.37
CA TRP A 215 -19.19 -13.17 29.05
C TRP A 215 -20.30 -12.69 30.00
N ASN A 216 -21.45 -13.37 30.05
CA ASN A 216 -22.53 -13.13 31.01
C ASN A 216 -22.44 -14.05 32.25
N ASN A 217 -21.48 -14.97 32.28
CA ASN A 217 -21.25 -15.82 33.44
C ASN A 217 -20.78 -14.97 34.65
N PRO A 218 -21.33 -15.14 35.87
CA PRO A 218 -20.85 -14.46 37.09
C PRO A 218 -19.33 -14.51 37.33
N TRP A 219 -18.66 -15.55 36.84
CA TRP A 219 -17.19 -15.69 36.91
C TRP A 219 -16.41 -14.79 35.93
N THR A 220 -17.08 -14.19 34.94
CA THR A 220 -16.50 -13.32 33.91
C THR A 220 -16.78 -11.83 34.11
N TYR A 221 -17.68 -11.48 35.05
CA TYR A 221 -17.90 -10.10 35.47
C TYR A 221 -16.67 -9.57 36.23
N ASN A 222 -16.32 -8.30 36.02
CA ASN A 222 -15.24 -7.63 36.75
C ASN A 222 -15.76 -7.17 38.13
N ASP A 223 -16.07 -8.13 39.00
CA ASP A 223 -16.47 -7.88 40.39
C ASP A 223 -15.21 -7.76 41.30
N PRO A 224 -15.17 -6.84 42.28
CA PRO A 224 -14.14 -6.83 43.32
C PRO A 224 -13.91 -8.18 44.04
N LEU A 225 -14.90 -9.07 44.13
CA LEU A 225 -14.69 -10.45 44.62
C LEU A 225 -13.77 -11.28 43.72
N ARG A 226 -13.88 -11.12 42.40
CA ARG A 226 -13.01 -11.81 41.44
C ARG A 226 -11.58 -11.27 41.47
N ALA A 227 -11.42 -9.96 41.67
CA ALA A 227 -10.09 -9.37 41.86
C ALA A 227 -9.38 -10.01 43.06
N LYS A 228 -10.08 -10.17 44.20
CA LYS A 228 -9.59 -10.86 45.42
C LYS A 228 -9.29 -12.35 45.20
N TYR A 229 -10.12 -13.04 44.42
CA TYR A 229 -9.91 -14.45 44.07
C TYR A 229 -8.69 -14.63 43.17
N ASN A 230 -8.52 -13.78 42.15
CA ASN A 230 -7.36 -13.79 41.26
C ASN A 230 -6.06 -13.44 42.01
N THR A 231 -6.11 -12.60 43.05
CA THR A 231 -4.92 -12.33 43.89
C THR A 231 -4.52 -13.53 44.75
N LYS A 232 -5.48 -14.41 45.09
CA LYS A 232 -5.22 -15.66 45.84
C LYS A 232 -4.76 -16.81 44.95
N MET A 233 -5.10 -16.79 43.65
CA MET A 233 -4.68 -17.81 42.70
C MET A 233 -3.29 -17.50 42.15
N ALA A 234 -2.32 -18.36 42.47
CA ALA A 234 -0.97 -18.25 41.92
C ALA A 234 -1.00 -18.43 40.39
N GLY A 235 -0.37 -17.50 39.66
CA GLY A 235 -0.21 -17.57 38.19
C GLY A 235 -1.21 -16.78 37.36
N MET A 236 -2.22 -16.16 37.95
CA MET A 236 -3.23 -15.37 37.23
C MET A 236 -2.92 -13.86 37.24
N ASN A 237 -1.73 -13.47 36.78
CA ASN A 237 -1.26 -12.06 36.83
C ASN A 237 -1.90 -11.14 35.77
N ARG A 238 -2.81 -11.64 34.92
CA ARG A 238 -3.47 -10.85 33.87
C ARG A 238 -4.98 -10.86 34.03
N PRO A 239 -5.65 -9.69 34.09
CA PRO A 239 -7.09 -9.64 34.11
C PRO A 239 -7.65 -10.15 32.78
N ILE A 240 -8.54 -11.16 32.83
CA ILE A 240 -9.29 -11.64 31.67
C ILE A 240 -10.34 -10.55 31.36
N THR A 241 -9.98 -9.65 30.45
CA THR A 241 -10.84 -8.56 30.00
C THR A 241 -11.57 -8.97 28.73
N LYS A 242 -12.84 -8.58 28.63
CA LYS A 242 -13.61 -8.74 27.39
C LYS A 242 -12.88 -7.99 26.28
N PRO A 243 -12.55 -8.63 25.13
CA PRO A 243 -11.98 -7.91 24.01
C PRO A 243 -12.95 -6.78 23.64
N LYS A 244 -12.47 -5.55 23.55
CA LYS A 244 -13.27 -4.40 23.11
C LYS A 244 -13.63 -4.60 21.63
N GLY A 245 -14.69 -5.36 21.37
CA GLY A 245 -15.30 -5.44 20.05
C GLY A 245 -15.76 -4.04 19.64
N SER A 246 -15.47 -3.65 18.39
CA SER A 246 -16.11 -2.49 17.76
C SER A 246 -17.62 -2.54 18.03
N LYS A 247 -18.24 -1.41 18.41
CA LYS A 247 -19.64 -1.12 18.84
C LYS A 247 -20.83 -1.78 18.07
N LYS A 248 -20.64 -2.86 17.33
CA LYS A 248 -21.61 -3.52 16.46
C LYS A 248 -21.88 -4.99 16.80
N LEU A 249 -21.64 -5.43 18.05
CA LEU A 249 -22.38 -6.60 18.54
C LEU A 249 -23.80 -6.09 18.81
N LYS A 250 -24.64 -6.23 17.78
CA LYS A 250 -26.08 -6.00 17.88
C LYS A 250 -26.58 -7.17 18.71
N ASP A 251 -27.06 -6.93 19.92
CA ASP A 251 -27.70 -7.98 20.71
C ASP A 251 -28.84 -8.56 19.86
N TRP A 252 -28.74 -9.84 19.52
CA TRP A 252 -29.78 -10.58 18.80
C TRP A 252 -30.94 -11.00 19.72
N GLU A 253 -30.95 -10.52 20.96
CA GLU A 253 -32.02 -10.77 21.94
C GLU A 253 -32.70 -9.47 22.34
N LEU A 254 -33.45 -8.88 21.42
CA LEU A 254 -34.63 -8.09 21.77
C LEU A 254 -35.75 -8.49 20.80
N LYS A 255 -36.80 -9.07 21.41
CA LYS A 255 -38.12 -9.30 20.81
C LYS A 255 -38.75 -8.00 20.34
#